data_AF-A0A7C5V4X2-F1
#
_entry.id   AF-A0A7C5V4X2-F1
#
_cell.length_a   1.000
_cell.length_b   1.000
_cell.length_c   1.000
_cell.angle_alpha   90.00
_cell.angle_beta   90.00
_cell.angle_gamma   90.00
#
_symmetry.space_group_name_H-M   'P 1'
#
loop_
_entity.id
_entity.type
_entity.pdbx_description
1 polymer ?
#
loop_
_entity_poly.entity_id
_entity_poly.type
_entity_poly.pdbx_seq_one_letter_code
_entity_poly.pdbx_strand_id
1 'polypeptide(L)'
;SAIASGVRRIEATTGRHAVSVIQNERGALRELSGLLCVPKDKVVERVETLTEELKAARKEIAQLRGQLTAQEAGALLEQAQEVNGIKIVLHQFPDLEAGQLREVFDELKSRRPRGLVAVLASTANGRVTLIGGATADVVERGFSASDVIRDAAKHVGGSGGGKKEMAQAGGKKVEGVADALAAARKAICDILKA
;
A
#
# COMPACT_ATOMS: atom_id res chain seq x y z
N SER A 1 -17.08 25.62 23.35
CA SER A 1 -16.07 26.62 22.94
C SER A 1 -15.73 27.55 24.09
N ALA A 2 -14.47 27.59 24.52
CA ALA A 2 -13.95 28.59 25.46
C ALA A 2 -13.04 29.57 24.68
N ILE A 3 -13.23 30.87 24.87
CA ILE A 3 -12.55 31.90 24.07
C ILE A 3 -11.26 32.37 24.77
N ALA A 4 -11.24 32.35 26.11
CA ALA A 4 -10.10 32.72 26.95
C ALA A 4 -10.24 32.15 28.38
N SER A 5 -9.16 32.17 29.16
CA SER A 5 -9.17 31.78 30.58
C SER A 5 -10.16 32.65 31.36
N GLY A 6 -11.04 32.02 32.13
CA GLY A 6 -12.05 32.70 32.96
C GLY A 6 -13.31 33.20 32.22
N VAL A 7 -13.38 33.13 30.89
CA VAL A 7 -14.54 33.59 30.11
C VAL A 7 -15.33 32.42 29.53
N ARG A 8 -16.65 32.37 29.83
CA ARG A 8 -17.57 31.37 29.28
C ARG A 8 -18.51 32.01 28.26
N ARG A 9 -18.56 31.47 27.05
CA ARG A 9 -19.59 31.82 26.07
C ARG A 9 -20.84 30.99 26.35
N ILE A 10 -21.98 31.65 26.45
CA ILE A 10 -23.29 31.00 26.46
C ILE A 10 -23.94 31.32 25.11
N GLU A 11 -24.27 30.29 24.36
CA GLU A 11 -25.03 30.40 23.12
C GLU A 11 -26.45 29.94 23.40
N ALA A 12 -27.44 30.78 23.09
CA ALA A 12 -28.84 30.50 23.35
C ALA A 12 -29.68 30.93 22.15
N THR A 13 -30.72 30.16 21.87
CA THR A 13 -31.75 30.50 20.89
C THR A 13 -33.12 30.38 21.54
N THR A 14 -34.06 31.24 21.16
CA THR A 14 -35.39 31.32 21.79
C THR A 14 -36.50 31.42 20.75
N GLY A 15 -37.75 31.35 21.21
CA GLY A 15 -38.93 31.49 20.36
C GLY A 15 -39.06 30.36 19.32
N ARG A 16 -39.65 30.67 18.16
CA ARG A 16 -39.91 29.70 17.09
C ARG A 16 -38.64 29.04 16.56
N HIS A 17 -37.52 29.77 16.53
CA HIS A 17 -36.25 29.23 16.08
C HIS A 17 -35.74 28.12 17.01
N ALA A 18 -35.88 28.27 18.33
CA ALA A 18 -35.53 27.22 19.28
C ALA A 18 -36.32 25.92 19.07
N VAL A 19 -37.61 26.03 18.77
CA VAL A 19 -38.47 24.87 18.46
C VAL A 19 -37.98 24.17 17.19
N SER A 20 -37.65 24.92 16.14
CA SER A 20 -37.13 24.36 14.90
C SER A 20 -35.80 23.62 15.11
N VAL A 21 -34.89 24.16 15.95
CA VAL A 21 -33.61 23.51 16.27
C VAL A 21 -33.85 22.15 16.92
N ILE A 22 -34.69 22.09 17.96
CA ILE A 22 -35.00 20.83 18.67
C ILE A 22 -35.70 19.83 17.73
N GLN A 23 -36.59 20.30 16.85
CA GLN A 23 -37.25 19.43 15.88
C GLN A 23 -36.26 18.84 14.87
N ASN A 24 -35.29 19.63 14.40
CA ASN A 24 -34.24 19.16 13.50
C ASN A 24 -33.34 18.12 14.18
N GLU A 25 -32.90 18.36 15.42
CA GLU A 25 -32.11 17.40 16.20
C GLU A 25 -32.87 16.08 16.43
N ARG A 26 -34.16 16.16 16.77
CA ARG A 26 -35.03 14.98 16.91
C ARG A 26 -35.27 14.25 15.59
N GLY A 27 -35.30 14.99 14.48
CA GLY A 27 -35.36 14.46 13.12
C GLY A 27 -34.12 13.63 12.82
N ALA A 28 -32.94 14.21 12.98
CA ALA A 28 -31.66 13.52 12.81
C ALA A 28 -31.54 12.27 13.69
N LEU A 29 -31.92 12.37 14.98
CA LEU A 29 -31.89 11.20 15.88
C LEU A 29 -32.86 10.09 15.44
N ARG A 30 -34.01 10.44 14.88
CA ARG A 30 -34.96 9.47 14.32
C ARG A 30 -34.40 8.80 13.07
N GLU A 31 -33.76 9.56 12.21
CA GLU A 31 -33.10 9.04 11.00
C GLU A 31 -31.97 8.08 11.37
N LEU A 32 -31.08 8.45 12.30
CA LEU A 32 -30.02 7.58 12.80
C LEU A 32 -30.56 6.29 13.42
N SER A 33 -31.61 6.41 14.25
CA SER A 33 -32.32 5.26 14.82
C SER A 33 -32.87 4.32 13.73
N GLY A 34 -33.41 4.88 12.64
CA GLY A 34 -33.87 4.11 11.47
C GLY A 34 -32.73 3.43 10.70
N LEU A 35 -31.65 4.17 10.38
CA LEU A 35 -30.48 3.65 9.67
C LEU A 35 -29.78 2.52 10.44
N LEU A 36 -29.65 2.69 11.76
CA LEU A 36 -28.99 1.73 12.64
C LEU A 36 -29.94 0.62 13.12
N CYS A 37 -31.23 0.72 12.81
CA CYS A 37 -32.28 -0.21 13.24
C CYS A 37 -32.32 -0.42 14.76
N VAL A 38 -32.11 0.63 15.56
CA VAL A 38 -32.14 0.58 17.03
C VAL A 38 -32.98 1.70 17.63
N PRO A 39 -33.55 1.53 18.84
CA PRO A 39 -34.17 2.62 19.58
C PRO A 39 -33.24 3.83 19.78
N LYS A 40 -33.83 5.03 19.88
CA LYS A 40 -33.07 6.31 19.96
C LYS A 40 -32.10 6.35 21.14
N ASP A 41 -32.46 5.77 22.27
CA ASP A 41 -31.66 5.67 23.48
C ASP A 41 -30.47 4.70 23.35
N LYS A 42 -30.50 3.82 22.34
CA LYS A 42 -29.45 2.85 22.02
C LYS A 42 -28.56 3.24 20.85
N VAL A 43 -28.81 4.40 20.22
CA VAL A 43 -28.02 4.88 19.07
C VAL A 43 -26.53 5.02 19.42
N VAL A 44 -26.21 5.59 20.58
CA VAL A 44 -24.81 5.80 21.00
C VAL A 44 -24.09 4.46 21.17
N GLU A 45 -24.68 3.53 21.94
CA GLU A 45 -24.15 2.18 22.17
C GLU A 45 -23.93 1.45 20.82
N ARG A 46 -24.91 1.52 19.90
CA ARG A 46 -24.78 0.89 18.59
C ARG A 46 -23.65 1.47 17.75
N VAL A 47 -23.44 2.79 17.80
CA VAL A 47 -22.33 3.46 17.09
C VAL A 47 -20.99 3.05 17.69
N GLU A 48 -20.87 2.94 19.00
CA GLU A 48 -19.65 2.47 19.67
C GLU A 48 -19.31 1.03 19.23
N THR A 49 -20.28 0.12 19.30
CA THR A 49 -20.11 -1.27 18.85
C THR A 49 -19.69 -1.35 17.37
N LEU A 50 -20.38 -0.63 16.48
CA LEU A 50 -20.02 -0.61 15.05
C LEU A 50 -18.62 -0.04 14.81
N THR A 51 -18.21 0.95 15.62
CA THR A 51 -16.87 1.54 15.52
C THR A 51 -15.79 0.54 15.96
N GLU A 52 -16.05 -0.24 17.00
CA GLU A 52 -15.16 -1.32 17.46
C GLU A 52 -15.09 -2.47 16.46
N GLU A 53 -16.24 -2.95 15.96
CA GLU A 53 -16.34 -3.96 14.90
C GLU A 53 -15.55 -3.53 13.65
N LEU A 54 -15.71 -2.26 13.22
CA LEU A 54 -15.00 -1.72 12.07
C LEU A 54 -13.48 -1.68 12.30
N LYS A 55 -13.02 -1.34 13.51
CA LYS A 55 -11.59 -1.38 13.87
C LYS A 55 -11.06 -2.81 13.88
N ALA A 56 -11.81 -3.75 14.43
CA ALA A 56 -11.44 -5.16 14.47
C ALA A 56 -11.36 -5.75 13.06
N ALA A 57 -12.38 -5.54 12.22
CA ALA A 57 -12.40 -6.01 10.83
C ALA A 57 -11.25 -5.42 10.01
N ARG A 58 -10.95 -4.11 10.17
CA ARG A 58 -9.79 -3.49 9.50
C ARG A 58 -8.46 -4.12 9.92
N LYS A 59 -8.30 -4.45 11.20
CA LYS A 59 -7.10 -5.12 11.72
C LYS A 59 -6.98 -6.54 11.17
N GLU A 60 -8.09 -7.28 11.12
CA GLU A 60 -8.12 -8.64 10.55
C GLU A 60 -7.78 -8.63 9.06
N ILE A 61 -8.35 -7.69 8.28
CA ILE A 61 -8.01 -7.51 6.86
C ILE A 61 -6.52 -7.23 6.68
N ALA A 62 -5.93 -6.36 7.51
CA ALA A 62 -4.50 -6.08 7.44
C ALA A 62 -3.65 -7.32 7.78
N GLN A 63 -4.06 -8.11 8.78
CA GLN A 63 -3.37 -9.34 9.15
C GLN A 63 -3.44 -10.41 8.05
N LEU A 64 -4.62 -10.63 7.47
CA LEU A 64 -4.81 -11.57 6.36
C LEU A 64 -4.01 -11.17 5.12
N ARG A 65 -4.00 -9.87 4.79
CA ARG A 65 -3.15 -9.34 3.72
C ARG A 65 -1.67 -9.60 3.99
N GLY A 66 -1.20 -9.35 5.20
CA GLY A 66 0.19 -9.66 5.59
C GLY A 66 0.54 -11.14 5.44
N GLN A 67 -0.37 -12.04 5.82
CA GLN A 67 -0.18 -13.49 5.65
C GLN A 67 -0.10 -13.90 4.18
N LEU A 68 -0.95 -13.35 3.32
CA LEU A 68 -0.91 -13.59 1.88
C LEU A 68 0.41 -13.10 1.27
N THR A 69 0.81 -11.87 1.57
CA THR A 69 2.10 -11.30 1.13
C THR A 69 3.28 -12.18 1.57
N ALA A 70 3.26 -12.65 2.81
CA ALA A 70 4.28 -13.54 3.37
C ALA A 70 4.35 -14.90 2.64
N GLN A 71 3.19 -15.47 2.31
CA GLN A 71 3.12 -16.72 1.56
C GLN A 71 3.63 -16.55 0.12
N GLU A 72 3.19 -15.51 -0.58
CA GLU A 72 3.63 -15.18 -1.94
C GLU A 72 5.13 -14.93 -2.01
N ALA A 73 5.67 -14.13 -1.07
CA ALA A 73 7.11 -13.88 -0.98
C ALA A 73 7.91 -15.17 -0.76
N GLY A 74 7.41 -16.10 0.06
CA GLY A 74 8.00 -17.42 0.24
C GLY A 74 8.06 -18.21 -1.07
N ALA A 75 6.93 -18.32 -1.78
CA ALA A 75 6.86 -19.03 -3.05
C ALA A 75 7.76 -18.41 -4.12
N LEU A 76 7.83 -17.09 -4.19
CA LEU A 76 8.72 -16.37 -5.11
C LEU A 76 10.20 -16.63 -4.81
N LEU A 77 10.59 -16.71 -3.54
CA LEU A 77 11.97 -17.06 -3.16
C LEU A 77 12.32 -18.50 -3.53
N GLU A 78 11.39 -19.44 -3.45
CA GLU A 78 11.62 -20.83 -3.86
C GLU A 78 11.81 -20.96 -5.37
N GLN A 79 11.05 -20.20 -6.16
CA GLN A 79 11.13 -20.18 -7.62
C GLN A 79 12.25 -19.28 -8.17
N ALA A 80 12.86 -18.45 -7.30
CA ALA A 80 13.88 -17.49 -7.69
C ALA A 80 15.12 -18.18 -8.25
N GLN A 81 15.65 -17.62 -9.35
CA GLN A 81 16.93 -18.06 -9.89
C GLN A 81 18.07 -17.58 -9.01
N GLU A 82 19.09 -18.41 -8.83
CA GLU A 82 20.31 -18.05 -8.10
C GLU A 82 21.49 -17.87 -9.06
N VAL A 83 22.23 -16.76 -8.90
CA VAL A 83 23.45 -16.44 -9.64
C VAL A 83 24.49 -15.92 -8.65
N ASN A 84 25.66 -16.58 -8.56
CA ASN A 84 26.75 -16.17 -7.66
C ASN A 84 26.31 -15.95 -6.18
N GLY A 85 25.43 -16.83 -5.68
CA GLY A 85 24.86 -16.76 -4.32
C GLY A 85 23.79 -15.67 -4.11
N ILE A 86 23.37 -14.99 -5.17
CA ILE A 86 22.31 -13.97 -5.14
C ILE A 86 21.04 -14.54 -5.77
N LYS A 87 19.93 -14.48 -5.03
CA LYS A 87 18.60 -14.80 -5.57
C LYS A 87 18.04 -13.61 -6.32
N ILE A 88 17.56 -13.88 -7.52
CA ILE A 88 16.95 -12.92 -8.44
C ILE A 88 15.46 -13.25 -8.52
N VAL A 89 14.63 -12.36 -8.01
CA VAL A 89 13.17 -12.45 -8.07
C VAL A 89 12.65 -11.49 -9.14
N LEU A 90 11.96 -12.02 -10.13
CA LEU A 90 11.30 -11.24 -11.17
C LEU A 90 9.86 -11.71 -11.27
N HIS A 91 8.90 -10.83 -11.00
CA HIS A 91 7.50 -11.22 -10.99
C HIS A 91 6.57 -10.08 -11.41
N GLN A 92 5.45 -10.45 -12.04
CA GLN A 92 4.38 -9.54 -12.40
C GLN A 92 3.12 -9.93 -11.63
N PHE A 93 2.52 -8.95 -10.97
CA PHE A 93 1.22 -9.05 -10.33
C PHE A 93 0.14 -8.37 -11.18
N PRO A 94 -1.09 -8.89 -11.22
CA PRO A 94 -2.15 -8.26 -12.00
C PRO A 94 -2.65 -6.96 -11.36
N ASP A 95 -2.89 -6.96 -10.04
CA ASP A 95 -3.76 -5.98 -9.37
C ASP A 95 -3.18 -5.40 -8.07
N LEU A 96 -1.85 -5.39 -7.90
CA LEU A 96 -1.24 -4.78 -6.72
C LEU A 96 -0.94 -3.29 -6.91
N GLU A 97 -1.32 -2.46 -5.95
CA GLU A 97 -0.89 -1.05 -5.96
C GLU A 97 0.57 -0.90 -5.53
N ALA A 98 1.15 0.28 -5.77
CA ALA A 98 2.55 0.57 -5.44
C ALA A 98 2.91 0.32 -3.97
N GLY A 99 1.98 0.57 -3.04
CA GLY A 99 2.18 0.28 -1.61
C GLY A 99 2.32 -1.21 -1.35
N GLN A 100 1.43 -2.02 -1.93
CA GLN A 100 1.43 -3.48 -1.76
C GLN A 100 2.65 -4.14 -2.41
N LEU A 101 3.07 -3.66 -3.59
CA LEU A 101 4.32 -4.12 -4.21
C LEU A 101 5.54 -3.85 -3.32
N ARG A 102 5.55 -2.72 -2.61
CA ARG A 102 6.61 -2.39 -1.66
C ARG A 102 6.59 -3.35 -0.47
N GLU A 103 5.40 -3.65 0.07
CA GLU A 103 5.24 -4.63 1.15
C GLU A 103 5.76 -6.01 0.74
N VAL A 104 5.48 -6.47 -0.50
CA VAL A 104 6.04 -7.72 -1.03
C VAL A 104 7.56 -7.66 -1.10
N PHE A 105 8.13 -6.56 -1.60
CA PHE A 105 9.58 -6.37 -1.66
C PHE A 105 10.23 -6.39 -0.26
N ASP A 106 9.65 -5.68 0.70
CA ASP A 106 10.14 -5.62 2.08
C ASP A 106 10.08 -7.00 2.76
N GLU A 107 9.01 -7.77 2.51
CA GLU A 107 8.88 -9.14 3.01
C GLU A 107 9.91 -10.11 2.37
N LEU A 108 10.17 -9.99 1.06
CA LEU A 108 11.23 -10.73 0.39
C LEU A 108 12.60 -10.44 1.05
N LYS A 109 12.88 -9.16 1.31
CA LYS A 109 14.11 -8.70 1.98
C LYS A 109 14.20 -9.15 3.43
N SER A 110 13.08 -9.20 4.15
CA SER A 110 12.99 -9.72 5.51
C SER A 110 13.35 -11.21 5.57
N ARG A 111 12.80 -12.02 4.65
CA ARG A 111 13.07 -13.46 4.56
C ARG A 111 14.46 -13.80 4.05
N ARG A 112 15.00 -12.99 3.14
CA ARG A 112 16.37 -13.13 2.61
C ARG A 112 17.13 -11.82 2.83
N PRO A 113 17.70 -11.61 4.03
CA PRO A 113 18.37 -10.35 4.40
C PRO A 113 19.69 -10.09 3.66
N ARG A 114 20.21 -11.09 2.93
CA ARG A 114 21.44 -11.00 2.13
C ARG A 114 21.29 -11.72 0.80
N GLY A 115 21.99 -11.24 -0.22
CA GLY A 115 22.04 -11.85 -1.54
C GLY A 115 20.65 -11.91 -2.20
N LEU A 116 19.88 -10.83 -2.18
CA LEU A 116 18.60 -10.72 -2.85
C LEU A 116 18.59 -9.52 -3.80
N VAL A 117 18.10 -9.74 -5.02
CA VAL A 117 17.68 -8.70 -5.97
C VAL A 117 16.27 -9.03 -6.40
N ALA A 118 15.37 -8.05 -6.37
CA ALA A 118 14.00 -8.23 -6.80
C ALA A 118 13.57 -7.09 -7.72
N VAL A 119 12.88 -7.43 -8.82
CA VAL A 119 12.14 -6.47 -9.65
C VAL A 119 10.72 -6.99 -9.84
N LEU A 120 9.77 -6.24 -9.30
CA LEU A 120 8.35 -6.57 -9.28
C LEU A 120 7.59 -5.58 -10.16
N ALA A 121 6.65 -6.08 -10.94
CA ALA A 121 5.75 -5.30 -11.76
C ALA A 121 4.30 -5.48 -11.31
N SER A 122 3.47 -4.46 -11.49
CA SER A 122 2.01 -4.58 -11.40
C SER A 122 1.32 -3.84 -12.53
N THR A 123 0.16 -4.36 -12.95
CA THR A 123 -0.68 -3.80 -14.03
C THR A 123 -2.02 -3.26 -13.55
N ALA A 124 -2.13 -2.93 -12.26
CA ALA A 124 -3.35 -2.45 -11.64
C ALA A 124 -3.95 -1.23 -12.37
N ASN A 125 -5.26 -1.25 -12.59
CA ASN A 125 -6.02 -0.15 -13.21
C ASN A 125 -5.48 0.29 -14.59
N GLY A 126 -4.91 -0.65 -15.37
CA GLY A 126 -4.37 -0.36 -16.70
C GLY A 126 -3.12 0.53 -16.68
N ARG A 127 -2.45 0.64 -15.53
CA ARG A 127 -1.17 1.34 -15.38
C ARG A 127 -0.12 0.37 -14.89
N VAL A 128 1.10 0.57 -15.35
CA VAL A 128 2.23 -0.22 -14.89
C VAL A 128 2.87 0.46 -13.69
N THR A 129 3.13 -0.29 -12.64
CA THR A 129 4.03 0.10 -11.55
C THR A 129 5.19 -0.89 -11.51
N LEU A 130 6.42 -0.38 -11.44
CA LEU A 130 7.63 -1.17 -11.27
C LEU A 130 8.27 -0.79 -9.94
N ILE A 131 8.67 -1.80 -9.15
CA ILE A 131 9.52 -1.63 -7.97
C ILE A 131 10.72 -2.55 -8.14
N GLY A 132 11.91 -2.01 -7.90
CA GLY A 132 13.14 -2.78 -7.95
C GLY A 132 14.00 -2.43 -6.76
N GLY A 133 14.72 -3.42 -6.24
CA GLY A 133 15.62 -3.21 -5.13
C GLY A 133 16.47 -4.43 -4.82
N ALA A 134 17.39 -4.26 -3.89
CA ALA A 134 18.29 -5.32 -3.46
C ALA A 134 18.65 -5.19 -1.98
N THR A 135 19.25 -6.24 -1.43
CA THR A 135 19.88 -6.20 -0.10
C THR A 135 21.19 -5.40 -0.14
N ALA A 136 21.60 -4.88 1.02
CA ALA A 136 22.73 -3.96 1.12
C ALA A 136 24.04 -4.55 0.56
N ASP A 137 24.29 -5.83 0.82
CA ASP A 137 25.46 -6.56 0.32
C ASP A 137 25.52 -6.62 -1.21
N VAL A 138 24.37 -6.65 -1.89
CA VAL A 138 24.31 -6.65 -3.36
C VAL A 138 24.51 -5.23 -3.89
N VAL A 139 23.99 -4.21 -3.21
CA VAL A 139 24.24 -2.80 -3.54
C VAL A 139 25.71 -2.45 -3.40
N GLU A 140 26.38 -2.94 -2.35
CA GLU A 140 27.82 -2.78 -2.13
C GLU A 140 28.66 -3.42 -3.25
N ARG A 141 28.16 -4.50 -3.86
CA ARG A 141 28.77 -5.14 -5.04
C ARG A 141 28.56 -4.36 -6.35
N GLY A 142 27.99 -3.16 -6.30
CA GLY A 142 27.82 -2.29 -7.46
C GLY A 142 26.43 -2.31 -8.09
N PHE A 143 25.47 -3.05 -7.51
CA PHE A 143 24.08 -3.00 -7.96
C PHE A 143 23.44 -1.63 -7.66
N SER A 144 22.63 -1.14 -8.61
CA SER A 144 21.89 0.11 -8.49
C SER A 144 20.46 -0.07 -8.96
N ALA A 145 19.52 -0.11 -8.01
CA ALA A 145 18.10 -0.24 -8.31
C ALA A 145 17.58 0.89 -9.21
N SER A 146 18.07 2.11 -8.99
CA SER A 146 17.69 3.28 -9.78
C SER A 146 18.04 3.15 -11.26
N ASP A 147 19.19 2.54 -11.58
CA ASP A 147 19.63 2.38 -12.96
C ASP A 147 18.83 1.28 -13.65
N VAL A 148 18.66 0.12 -12.99
CA VAL A 148 17.87 -1.00 -13.50
C VAL A 148 16.41 -0.60 -13.75
N ILE A 149 15.79 0.09 -12.80
CA ILE A 149 14.39 0.54 -12.93
C ILE A 149 14.24 1.62 -13.99
N ARG A 150 15.20 2.54 -14.12
CA ARG A 150 15.16 3.57 -15.16
C ARG A 150 15.21 2.96 -16.57
N ASP A 151 16.00 1.91 -16.75
CA ASP A 151 16.06 1.20 -18.03
C ASP A 151 14.80 0.36 -18.28
N ALA A 152 14.32 -0.38 -17.29
CA ALA A 152 13.06 -1.13 -17.38
C ALA A 152 11.85 -0.22 -17.67
N ALA A 153 11.81 0.99 -17.08
CA ALA A 153 10.72 1.95 -17.26
C ALA A 153 10.53 2.40 -18.73
N LYS A 154 11.60 2.39 -19.55
CA LYS A 154 11.53 2.77 -20.96
C LYS A 154 10.61 1.85 -21.76
N HIS A 155 10.59 0.56 -21.44
CA HIS A 155 9.75 -0.44 -22.12
C HIS A 155 8.26 -0.25 -21.82
N VAL A 156 7.92 0.26 -20.64
CA VAL A 156 6.53 0.49 -20.21
C VAL A 156 6.05 1.93 -20.49
N GLY A 157 6.83 2.70 -21.26
CA GLY A 157 6.52 4.09 -21.60
C GLY A 157 6.48 4.99 -20.36
N GLY A 158 7.35 4.70 -19.40
CA GLY A 158 7.35 5.28 -18.07
C GLY A 158 8.65 6.00 -17.71
N SER A 159 8.63 6.60 -16.53
CA SER A 159 9.81 7.17 -15.88
C SER A 159 9.78 6.86 -14.40
N GLY A 160 10.95 6.74 -13.79
CA GLY A 160 11.07 6.44 -12.38
C GLY A 160 12.42 6.82 -11.80
N GLY A 161 12.55 6.62 -10.50
CA GLY A 161 13.74 6.94 -9.74
C GLY A 161 13.69 6.38 -8.33
N GLY A 162 14.74 6.65 -7.56
CA GLY A 162 14.87 6.17 -6.19
C GLY A 162 16.32 6.13 -5.75
N LYS A 163 16.57 5.42 -4.66
CA LYS A 163 17.90 5.18 -4.13
C LYS A 163 18.48 3.89 -4.73
N LYS A 164 19.79 3.70 -4.62
CA LYS A 164 20.47 2.48 -5.09
C LYS A 164 19.89 1.20 -4.48
N GLU A 165 19.36 1.27 -3.26
CA GLU A 165 18.73 0.16 -2.55
C GLU A 165 17.32 -0.18 -3.05
N MET A 166 16.56 0.83 -3.47
CA MET A 166 15.18 0.67 -3.92
C MET A 166 14.75 1.84 -4.82
N ALA A 167 14.17 1.51 -5.96
CA ALA A 167 13.64 2.44 -6.93
C ALA A 167 12.25 2.03 -7.42
N GLN A 168 11.51 3.03 -7.90
CA GLN A 168 10.13 2.90 -8.34
C GLN A 168 9.93 3.63 -9.66
N ALA A 169 9.14 3.04 -10.55
CA ALA A 169 8.68 3.68 -11.79
C ALA A 169 7.20 3.44 -12.04
N GLY A 170 6.58 4.35 -12.79
CA GLY A 170 5.23 4.19 -13.32
C GLY A 170 5.23 4.25 -14.84
N GLY A 171 4.34 3.53 -15.49
CA GLY A 171 4.19 3.45 -16.95
C GLY A 171 2.73 3.29 -17.39
N LYS A 172 2.50 3.44 -18.69
CA LYS A 172 1.16 3.34 -19.31
C LYS A 172 1.02 2.15 -20.27
N LYS A 173 2.12 1.52 -20.67
CA LYS A 173 2.14 0.41 -21.62
C LYS A 173 2.22 -0.92 -20.87
N VAL A 174 1.09 -1.57 -20.69
CA VAL A 174 0.96 -2.85 -19.97
C VAL A 174 1.64 -3.98 -20.75
N GLU A 175 1.55 -3.93 -22.08
CA GLU A 175 2.20 -4.87 -23.00
C GLU A 175 3.73 -4.89 -22.89
N GLY A 176 4.35 -3.80 -22.40
CA GLY A 176 5.80 -3.68 -22.24
C GLY A 176 6.37 -4.31 -20.97
N VAL A 177 5.53 -4.88 -20.09
CA VAL A 177 5.98 -5.42 -18.79
C VAL A 177 6.92 -6.62 -18.95
N ALA A 178 6.61 -7.54 -19.87
CA ALA A 178 7.47 -8.70 -20.14
C ALA A 178 8.87 -8.27 -20.60
N ASP A 179 8.94 -7.30 -21.52
CA ASP A 179 10.20 -6.73 -22.00
C ASP A 179 10.96 -6.00 -20.89
N ALA A 180 10.25 -5.26 -20.03
CA ALA A 180 10.83 -4.57 -18.88
C ALA A 180 11.50 -5.54 -17.90
N LEU A 181 10.83 -6.65 -17.56
CA LEU A 181 11.37 -7.67 -16.68
C LEU A 181 12.54 -8.43 -17.32
N ALA A 182 12.48 -8.69 -18.64
CA ALA A 182 13.58 -9.31 -19.38
C ALA A 182 14.82 -8.40 -19.44
N ALA A 183 14.63 -7.10 -19.68
CA ALA A 183 15.70 -6.10 -19.66
C ALA A 183 16.33 -5.98 -18.27
N ALA A 184 15.50 -5.96 -17.22
CA ALA A 184 15.97 -5.97 -15.84
C ALA A 184 16.79 -7.24 -15.53
N ARG A 185 16.31 -8.42 -15.94
CA ARG A 185 17.05 -9.68 -15.77
C ARG A 185 18.44 -9.62 -16.38
N LYS A 186 18.53 -9.11 -17.61
CA LYS A 186 19.80 -9.00 -18.34
C LYS A 186 20.76 -8.06 -17.61
N ALA A 187 20.28 -6.86 -17.25
CA ALA A 187 21.08 -5.88 -16.51
C ALA A 187 21.60 -6.44 -15.18
N ILE A 188 20.75 -7.14 -14.42
CA ILE A 188 21.14 -7.80 -13.17
C ILE A 188 22.22 -8.85 -13.42
N CYS A 189 22.03 -9.73 -14.41
CA CYS A 189 23.01 -10.78 -14.71
C CYS A 189 24.37 -10.21 -15.15
N ASP A 190 24.37 -9.12 -15.93
CA ASP A 190 25.60 -8.50 -16.41
C ASP A 190 26.38 -7.84 -15.25
N ILE A 191 25.68 -7.17 -14.32
CA ILE A 191 26.29 -6.57 -13.12
C ILE A 191 26.83 -7.65 -12.17
N LEU A 192 26.13 -8.77 -12.02
CA LEU A 192 26.51 -9.81 -11.03
C LEU A 192 27.55 -10.81 -11.54
N LYS A 193 27.81 -10.85 -12.86
CA LYS A 193 28.87 -11.65 -13.50
C LYS A 193 30.20 -10.92 -13.59
N ALA A 194 30.17 -9.58 -13.59
CA ALA A 194 31.36 -8.74 -13.48
C ALA A 194 31.94 -8.78 -12.05
#